data_AF-A0A2M9ITE9-F1
#
_entry.id   AF-A0A2M9ITE9-F1
#
_cell.length_a   1.000
_cell.length_b   1.000
_cell.length_c   1.000
_cell.angle_alpha   90.00
_cell.angle_beta   90.00
_cell.angle_gamma   90.00
#
_symmetry.space_group_name_H-M   'P 1'
#
loop_
_entity.id
_entity.type
_entity.pdbx_description
1 polymer ?
#
loop_
_entity_poly.entity_id
_entity_poly.type
_entity_poly.pdbx_seq_one_letter_code
_entity_poly.pdbx_strand_id
1 'polypeptide(L)'
;MLLDIEADLSIEEGGRTLWSEEFFQVAELAYELARWLQVPEEDRGNFELDSMDWAERGVIRIVRSEGGWRVGTVLEPDLWTAPMSWDDLVAEIRRFDGAVREATASLGIDPDFIPSA
;
A
#
# COMPACT_ATOMS: atom_id res chain seq x y z
N MET A 1 5.05 0.82 -16.14
CA MET A 1 6.05 -0.01 -15.45
C MET A 1 6.84 0.95 -14.58
N LEU A 2 6.65 0.87 -13.26
CA LEU A 2 7.25 1.73 -12.25
C LEU A 2 8.28 0.93 -11.46
N LEU A 3 9.32 0.51 -12.17
CA LEU A 3 10.41 -0.27 -11.62
C LEU A 3 11.57 0.68 -11.32
N ASP A 4 12.29 0.42 -10.22
CA ASP A 4 13.51 1.12 -9.73
C ASP A 4 13.36 2.08 -8.54
N ILE A 5 12.17 2.22 -7.91
CA ILE A 5 12.07 2.95 -6.62
C ILE A 5 11.77 1.96 -5.50
N GLU A 6 12.83 1.58 -4.82
CA GLU A 6 12.83 0.63 -3.71
C GLU A 6 13.11 1.33 -2.38
N ALA A 7 12.40 0.91 -1.34
CA ALA A 7 12.62 1.38 0.02
C ALA A 7 12.14 0.33 1.03
N ASP A 8 12.52 0.51 2.29
CA ASP A 8 12.00 -0.32 3.37
C ASP A 8 10.50 -0.04 3.56
N LEU A 9 9.68 -1.08 3.53
CA LEU A 9 8.24 -1.02 3.77
C LEU A 9 7.90 -1.75 5.06
N SER A 10 7.08 -1.14 5.90
CA SER A 10 6.57 -1.78 7.13
C SER A 10 5.04 -1.70 7.21
N ILE A 11 4.44 -2.76 7.77
CA ILE A 11 3.08 -2.74 8.32
C ILE A 11 3.22 -2.62 9.83
N GLU A 12 2.73 -1.51 10.39
CA GLU A 12 2.86 -1.18 11.79
C GLU A 12 1.50 -1.02 12.48
N GLU A 13 1.44 -1.43 13.74
CA GLU A 13 0.26 -1.26 14.59
C GLU A 13 0.68 -0.92 16.01
N GLY A 14 0.16 0.19 16.55
CA GLY A 14 0.41 0.59 17.93
C GLY A 14 1.90 0.76 18.26
N GLY A 15 2.72 1.16 17.28
CA GLY A 15 4.18 1.30 17.41
C GLY A 15 4.96 -0.03 17.33
N ARG A 16 4.30 -1.13 16.99
CA ARG A 16 4.92 -2.43 16.73
C ARG A 16 4.91 -2.72 15.22
N THR A 17 6.07 -3.07 14.67
CA THR A 17 6.16 -3.66 13.34
C THR A 17 5.56 -5.06 13.36
N LEU A 18 4.51 -5.26 12.57
CA LEU A 18 3.92 -6.57 12.34
C LEU A 18 4.72 -7.30 11.26
N TRP A 19 4.98 -6.64 10.15
CA TRP A 19 5.73 -7.15 9.01
C TRP A 19 6.57 -6.05 8.38
N SER A 20 7.70 -6.41 7.78
CA SER A 20 8.54 -5.49 7.01
C SER A 20 9.26 -6.22 5.89
N GLU A 21 9.60 -5.47 4.85
CA GLU A 21 10.44 -5.94 3.74
C GLU A 21 11.42 -4.84 3.35
N GLU A 22 12.66 -5.26 3.10
CA GLU A 22 13.72 -4.38 2.59
C GLU A 22 13.61 -4.31 1.06
N PHE A 23 13.99 -3.16 0.48
CA PHE A 23 13.99 -2.99 -0.98
C PHE A 23 12.62 -3.22 -1.67
N PHE A 24 11.52 -2.88 -1.00
CA PHE A 24 10.18 -3.04 -1.54
C PHE A 24 9.86 -1.97 -2.58
N GLN A 25 9.11 -2.33 -3.64
CA GLN A 25 8.71 -1.41 -4.71
C GLN A 25 7.62 -0.43 -4.30
N VAL A 26 8.00 0.57 -3.52
CA VAL A 26 7.07 1.52 -2.91
C VAL A 26 6.35 2.40 -3.93
N ALA A 27 6.96 2.69 -5.08
CA ALA A 27 6.32 3.47 -6.15
C ALA A 27 5.20 2.70 -6.86
N GLU A 28 5.40 1.39 -7.11
CA GLU A 28 4.35 0.54 -7.68
C GLU A 28 3.18 0.42 -6.72
N LEU A 29 3.47 0.20 -5.43
CA LEU A 29 2.42 0.14 -4.41
C LEU A 29 1.64 1.45 -4.29
N ALA A 30 2.32 2.60 -4.27
CA ALA A 30 1.66 3.91 -4.20
C ALA A 30 0.76 4.13 -5.42
N TYR A 31 1.23 3.77 -6.61
CA TYR A 31 0.47 3.85 -7.85
C TYR A 31 -0.80 2.98 -7.81
N GLU A 32 -0.69 1.71 -7.44
CA GLU A 32 -1.85 0.81 -7.42
C GLU A 32 -2.83 1.15 -6.29
N LEU A 33 -2.35 1.61 -5.14
CA LEU A 33 -3.22 2.11 -4.07
C LEU A 33 -3.98 3.37 -4.49
N ALA A 34 -3.32 4.33 -5.13
CA ALA A 34 -3.98 5.54 -5.62
C ALA A 34 -5.06 5.20 -6.65
N ARG A 35 -4.80 4.25 -7.56
CA ARG A 35 -5.81 3.75 -8.51
C ARG A 35 -6.97 3.08 -7.80
N TRP A 36 -6.69 2.26 -6.80
CA TRP A 36 -7.71 1.57 -6.01
C TRP A 36 -8.63 2.54 -5.26
N LEU A 37 -8.09 3.64 -4.72
CA LEU A 37 -8.89 4.69 -4.08
C LEU A 37 -9.82 5.43 -5.05
N GLN A 38 -9.44 5.55 -6.31
CA GLN A 38 -10.27 6.17 -7.35
C GLN A 38 -11.44 5.29 -7.82
N VAL A 39 -11.43 3.99 -7.50
CA VAL A 39 -12.56 3.11 -7.83
C VAL A 39 -13.77 3.49 -6.94
N PRO A 40 -14.98 3.66 -7.53
CA PRO A 40 -16.21 3.88 -6.76
C PRO A 40 -16.43 2.80 -5.70
N GLU A 41 -17.00 3.16 -4.55
CA GLU A 41 -17.16 2.24 -3.42
C GLU A 41 -17.92 0.95 -3.80
N GLU A 42 -18.92 1.07 -4.66
CA GLU A 42 -19.73 -0.04 -5.16
C GLU A 42 -18.93 -1.10 -5.94
N ASP A 43 -17.82 -0.69 -6.55
CA ASP A 43 -16.98 -1.54 -7.41
C ASP A 43 -15.58 -1.82 -6.84
N ARG A 44 -15.18 -1.13 -5.75
CA ARG A 44 -13.78 -1.10 -5.27
C ARG A 44 -13.23 -2.46 -4.84
N GLY A 45 -14.07 -3.29 -4.21
CA GLY A 45 -13.65 -4.59 -3.69
C GLY A 45 -12.44 -4.51 -2.73
N ASN A 46 -11.77 -5.65 -2.56
CA ASN A 46 -10.51 -5.74 -1.80
C ASN A 46 -9.33 -5.30 -2.68
N PHE A 47 -8.25 -4.86 -2.03
CA PHE A 47 -6.97 -4.61 -2.68
C PHE A 47 -6.05 -5.82 -2.53
N GLU A 48 -5.40 -6.21 -3.62
CA GLU A 48 -4.27 -7.14 -3.61
C GLU A 48 -3.24 -6.59 -4.60
N LEU A 49 -2.03 -6.34 -4.13
CA LEU A 49 -0.95 -5.92 -5.01
C LEU A 49 -0.64 -7.06 -5.99
N ASP A 50 -0.73 -6.76 -7.28
CA ASP A 50 -0.38 -7.65 -8.39
C ASP A 50 0.90 -7.10 -9.01
N SER A 51 2.02 -7.31 -8.32
CA SER A 51 3.34 -6.80 -8.70
C SER A 51 4.01 -7.72 -9.71
N MET A 52 4.79 -7.16 -10.62
CA MET A 52 5.59 -7.95 -11.56
C MET A 52 6.80 -8.64 -10.89
N ASP A 53 7.24 -8.14 -9.73
CA ASP A 53 8.45 -8.60 -9.06
C ASP A 53 8.19 -9.65 -7.98
N TRP A 54 6.92 -9.87 -7.66
CA TRP A 54 6.49 -10.89 -6.73
C TRP A 54 5.76 -12.01 -7.46
N ALA A 55 6.08 -13.26 -7.12
CA ALA A 55 5.35 -14.41 -7.64
C ALA A 55 3.94 -14.49 -7.03
N GLU A 56 3.81 -14.04 -5.78
CA GLU A 56 2.58 -14.02 -5.02
C GLU A 56 1.79 -12.73 -5.24
N ARG A 57 0.52 -12.89 -5.61
CA ARG A 57 -0.46 -11.81 -5.57
C ARG A 57 -0.87 -11.54 -4.11
N GLY A 58 -0.89 -10.26 -3.71
CA GLY A 58 -1.31 -9.84 -2.38
C GLY A 58 -0.18 -9.81 -1.34
N VAL A 59 1.07 -9.62 -1.77
CA VAL A 59 2.19 -9.31 -0.85
C VAL A 59 1.89 -8.09 0.02
N ILE A 60 1.11 -7.15 -0.51
CA ILE A 60 0.28 -6.23 0.28
C ILE A 60 -1.18 -6.47 -0.11
N ARG A 61 -2.03 -6.65 0.89
CA ARG A 61 -3.47 -6.88 0.70
C ARG A 61 -4.27 -6.08 1.71
N ILE A 62 -5.41 -5.56 1.26
CA ILE A 62 -6.35 -4.80 2.10
C ILE A 62 -7.73 -5.42 1.90
N VAL A 63 -8.32 -5.89 2.99
CA VAL A 63 -9.59 -6.63 2.95
C VAL A 63 -10.60 -6.01 3.90
N ARG A 64 -11.87 -6.04 3.50
CA ARG A 64 -12.98 -5.69 4.39
C ARG A 64 -13.23 -6.85 5.37
N SER A 65 -13.35 -6.52 6.65
CA SER A 65 -13.69 -7.44 7.74
C SER A 65 -14.88 -6.93 8.54
N GLU A 66 -15.33 -7.74 9.50
CA GLU A 66 -16.14 -7.22 10.60
C GLU A 66 -15.33 -6.14 11.34
N GLY A 67 -15.92 -4.96 11.53
CA GLY A 67 -15.28 -3.83 12.20
C GLY A 67 -14.49 -2.85 11.31
N GLY A 68 -14.29 -3.13 10.01
CA GLY A 68 -13.60 -2.18 9.11
C GLY A 68 -12.71 -2.83 8.07
N TRP A 69 -11.63 -2.16 7.72
CA TRP A 69 -10.60 -2.63 6.79
C TRP A 69 -9.37 -3.11 7.52
N ARG A 70 -8.69 -4.11 6.97
CA ARG A 70 -7.46 -4.68 7.55
C ARG A 70 -6.39 -4.76 6.48
N VAL A 71 -5.16 -4.49 6.87
CA VAL A 71 -3.97 -4.61 6.01
C VAL A 71 -3.19 -5.85 6.43
N GLY A 72 -2.62 -6.56 5.47
CA GLY A 72 -1.76 -7.70 5.72
C GLY A 72 -0.93 -8.07 4.50
N THR A 73 -0.29 -9.23 4.58
CA THR A 73 0.51 -9.82 3.50
C THR A 73 0.13 -11.28 3.29
N VAL A 74 0.19 -11.77 2.06
CA VAL A 74 0.00 -13.20 1.75
C VAL A 74 1.19 -14.05 2.21
N LEU A 75 2.36 -13.45 2.43
CA LEU A 75 3.57 -14.13 2.90
C LEU A 75 3.43 -14.61 4.35
N GLU A 76 2.61 -13.92 5.13
CA GLU A 76 2.18 -14.30 6.48
C GLU A 76 0.63 -14.31 6.55
N PRO A 77 -0.03 -15.41 6.13
CA PRO A 77 -1.48 -15.43 5.89
C PRO A 77 -2.36 -15.05 7.09
N ASP A 78 -1.87 -15.29 8.30
CA ASP A 78 -2.57 -15.03 9.56
C ASP A 78 -2.26 -13.62 10.12
N LEU A 79 -1.30 -12.91 9.53
CA LEU A 79 -0.91 -11.57 9.94
C LEU A 79 -1.84 -10.52 9.34
N TRP A 80 -2.46 -9.77 10.25
CA TRP A 80 -3.39 -8.70 9.92
C TRP A 80 -3.30 -7.59 10.97
N THR A 81 -3.43 -6.35 10.53
CA THR A 81 -3.76 -5.24 11.45
C THR A 81 -5.13 -5.48 12.09
N ALA A 82 -5.41 -4.78 13.18
CA ALA A 82 -6.74 -4.54 13.68
C ALA A 82 -7.59 -3.83 12.59
N PRO A 83 -8.91 -4.01 12.62
CA PRO A 83 -9.80 -3.29 11.73
C PRO A 83 -9.73 -1.77 11.97
N MET A 84 -9.61 -1.01 10.89
CA MET A 84 -9.67 0.45 10.88
C MET A 84 -10.81 0.97 10.03
N SER A 85 -11.25 2.21 10.29
CA SER A 85 -12.28 2.84 9.46
C SER A 85 -11.76 3.07 8.04
N TRP A 86 -12.68 3.27 7.09
CA TRP A 86 -12.30 3.65 5.73
C TRP A 86 -11.53 4.98 5.72
N ASP A 87 -11.95 5.95 6.53
CA ASP A 87 -11.30 7.27 6.57
C ASP A 87 -9.88 7.19 7.12
N ASP A 88 -9.66 6.37 8.15
CA ASP A 88 -8.31 6.11 8.69
C ASP A 88 -7.43 5.41 7.67
N LEU A 89 -7.96 4.39 6.98
CA LEU A 89 -7.24 3.70 5.91
C LEU A 89 -6.83 4.66 4.78
N VAL A 90 -7.75 5.52 4.32
CA VAL A 90 -7.47 6.51 3.27
C VAL A 90 -6.42 7.51 3.74
N ALA A 91 -6.49 7.97 4.99
CA ALA A 91 -5.49 8.86 5.56
C ALA A 91 -4.10 8.22 5.58
N GLU A 92 -3.99 6.94 5.95
CA GLU A 92 -2.73 6.20 5.93
C GLU A 92 -2.19 5.97 4.51
N ILE A 93 -3.05 5.61 3.56
CA ILE A 93 -2.65 5.48 2.15
C ILE A 93 -2.14 6.82 1.59
N ARG A 94 -2.79 7.94 1.91
CA ARG A 94 -2.34 9.27 1.48
C ARG A 94 -1.05 9.70 2.14
N ARG A 95 -0.83 9.34 3.41
CA ARG A 95 0.44 9.57 4.11
C ARG A 95 1.57 8.80 3.44
N PHE A 96 1.33 7.54 3.09
CA PHE A 96 2.26 6.71 2.33
C PHE A 96 2.55 7.30 0.94
N ASP A 97 1.51 7.63 0.16
CA ASP A 97 1.66 8.29 -1.16
C ASP A 97 2.50 9.57 -1.07
N GLY A 98 2.20 10.44 -0.09
CA GLY A 98 2.97 11.65 0.16
C GLY A 98 4.46 11.39 0.43
N ALA A 99 4.78 10.39 1.26
CA ALA A 99 6.16 10.01 1.56
C ALA A 99 6.89 9.47 0.33
N VAL A 100 6.24 8.64 -0.48
CA VAL A 100 6.82 8.11 -1.72
C VAL A 100 7.06 9.22 -2.73
N ARG A 101 6.12 10.16 -2.89
CA ARG A 101 6.28 11.33 -3.77
C ARG A 101 7.43 12.23 -3.34
N GLU A 102 7.56 12.50 -2.03
CA GLU A 102 8.66 13.29 -1.48
C GLU A 102 10.01 12.60 -1.73
N ALA A 103 10.11 11.30 -1.45
CA ALA A 103 11.31 10.51 -1.69
C ALA A 103 11.69 10.50 -3.19
N THR A 104 10.71 10.27 -4.06
CA THR A 104 10.88 10.29 -5.52
C THR A 104 11.40 11.65 -6.02
N ALA A 105 10.79 12.74 -5.55
CA ALA A 105 11.22 14.10 -5.90
C ALA A 105 12.64 14.40 -5.40
N SER A 106 13.02 13.89 -4.22
CA SER A 106 14.38 14.06 -3.67
C SER A 106 15.46 13.39 -4.53
N LEU A 107 15.10 12.35 -5.29
CA LEU A 107 15.96 11.68 -6.25
C LEU A 107 15.99 12.36 -7.63
N GLY A 108 15.27 13.47 -7.79
CA GLY A 108 15.17 14.20 -9.07
C GLY A 108 14.22 13.55 -10.09
N ILE A 109 13.37 12.63 -9.63
CA ILE A 109 12.36 11.97 -10.46
C ILE A 109 11.03 12.73 -10.28
N ASP A 110 10.31 12.96 -11.37
CA ASP A 110 8.99 13.60 -11.33
C ASP A 110 7.94 12.64 -10.73
N PRO A 111 7.28 12.96 -9.60
CA PRO A 111 6.33 12.07 -8.94
C PRO A 111 4.95 12.00 -9.62
N ASP A 112 4.70 12.77 -10.70
CA ASP A 112 3.40 12.81 -11.38
C ASP A 112 3.02 11.49 -12.07
N PHE A 113 3.94 10.52 -12.15
CA PHE A 113 3.58 9.16 -12.55
C PHE A 113 2.68 8.45 -11.55
N ILE A 114 2.68 8.86 -10.27
CA ILE A 114 1.75 8.36 -9.26
C ILE A 114 0.45 9.17 -9.39
N PRO A 115 -0.73 8.56 -9.60
CA PRO A 115 -2.00 9.25 -9.57
C PRO A 115 -2.25 9.85 -8.18
N SER A 116 -2.92 11.00 -8.10
CA SER A 116 -3.30 11.55 -6.80
C SER A 116 -4.31 10.64 -6.09
N ALA A 117 -4.00 10.30 -4.83
CA ALA A 117 -4.81 9.48 -3.92
C ALA A 117 -5.88 10.31 -3.16
#